data_AF-A0A962ZU51-F1
#
_entry.id   AF-A0A962ZU51-F1
#
_cell.length_a   1.000
_cell.length_b   1.000
_cell.length_c   1.000
_cell.angle_alpha   90.00
_cell.angle_beta   90.00
_cell.angle_gamma   90.00
#
_symmetry.space_group_name_H-M   'P 1'
#
loop_
_entity.id
_entity.type
_entity.pdbx_description
1 polymer ?
#
loop_
_entity_poly.entity_id
_entity_poly.type
_entity_poly.pdbx_seq_one_letter_code
_entity_poly.pdbx_strand_id
1 'polypeptide(L)'
;RERDQALVRFRQLSCRVLVATDVAARGLDIDKLPAVVNYELPRSADVYVHRIGRTGRAGEPGLALSLLTDRERYRLDLIGEYLQRELDFEAIEQLAGGDRGLPPPAFVTLEVAGGRKDKIRPGDILGALTGEAGIAAGKVGKIEVMDRATFVAIATDTVDLALGRLLNGRIKGRKFKVRKL
;
A
#
# COMPACT_ATOMS: atom_id res chain seq x y z
N ARG A 1 -14.03 8.08 1.27
CA ARG A 1 -14.32 7.06 0.23
C ARG A 1 -13.14 6.87 -0.73
N GLU A 2 -12.78 7.85 -1.56
CA GLU A 2 -11.64 7.69 -2.50
C GLU A 2 -10.30 7.50 -1.78
N ARG A 3 -10.05 8.30 -0.73
CA ARG A 3 -8.90 8.13 0.18
C ARG A 3 -8.81 6.70 0.71
N ASP A 4 -9.89 6.18 1.29
CA ASP A 4 -9.93 4.83 1.89
C ASP A 4 -9.68 3.74 0.84
N GLN A 5 -10.21 3.92 -0.38
CA GLN A 5 -9.98 3.00 -1.49
C GLN A 5 -8.52 3.01 -1.96
N ALA A 6 -7.88 4.18 -2.04
CA ALA A 6 -6.46 4.28 -2.38
C ALA A 6 -5.59 3.55 -1.35
N LEU A 7 -5.89 3.71 -0.06
CA LEU A 7 -5.19 3.01 1.03
C LEU A 7 -5.41 1.50 0.98
N VAL A 8 -6.63 1.07 0.70
CA VAL A 8 -6.94 -0.35 0.53
C VAL A 8 -6.14 -0.91 -0.64
N ARG A 9 -6.16 -0.29 -1.82
CA ARG A 9 -5.37 -0.77 -2.97
C ARG A 9 -3.88 -0.83 -2.64
N PHE A 10 -3.35 0.17 -1.95
CA PHE A 10 -1.95 0.22 -1.54
C PHE A 10 -1.59 -0.90 -0.55
N ARG A 11 -2.37 -1.09 0.52
CA ARG A 11 -2.15 -2.17 1.51
C ARG A 11 -2.38 -3.57 0.95
N GLN A 12 -3.08 -3.70 -0.17
CA GLN A 12 -3.36 -4.93 -0.89
C GLN A 12 -2.34 -5.21 -2.02
N LEU A 13 -1.33 -4.34 -2.18
CA LEU A 13 -0.33 -4.43 -3.26
C LEU A 13 -0.91 -4.33 -4.68
N SER A 14 -2.13 -3.80 -4.79
CA SER A 14 -2.80 -3.47 -6.07
C SER A 14 -2.45 -2.05 -6.55
N CYS A 15 -1.79 -1.28 -5.69
CA CYS A 15 -1.14 -0.02 -6.03
C CYS A 15 0.26 -0.04 -5.43
N ARG A 16 1.29 0.28 -6.22
CA ARG A 16 2.70 0.23 -5.78
C ARG A 16 3.20 1.51 -5.17
N VAL A 17 2.61 2.65 -5.56
CA VAL A 17 3.06 3.98 -5.15
C VAL A 17 1.85 4.77 -4.67
N LEU A 18 1.94 5.27 -3.45
CA LEU A 18 0.95 6.18 -2.89
C LEU A 18 1.57 7.58 -2.80
N VAL A 19 0.98 8.53 -3.51
CA VAL A 19 1.36 9.95 -3.42
C VAL A 19 0.41 10.65 -2.46
N ALA A 20 0.95 11.37 -1.48
CA ALA A 20 0.16 12.07 -0.48
C ALA A 20 0.84 13.37 -0.04
N THR A 21 0.03 14.34 0.40
CA THR A 21 0.48 15.54 1.12
C THR A 21 0.45 15.29 2.62
N ASP A 22 1.15 16.11 3.42
CA ASP A 22 1.14 15.97 4.89
C ASP A 22 -0.30 16.00 5.47
N VAL A 23 -1.16 16.85 4.92
CA VAL A 23 -2.56 16.97 5.35
C VAL A 23 -3.34 15.69 5.03
N ALA A 24 -3.19 15.14 3.82
CA ALA A 24 -3.85 13.90 3.42
C ALA A 24 -3.29 12.67 4.15
N ALA A 25 -2.03 12.75 4.60
CA ALA A 25 -1.32 11.69 5.30
C ALA A 25 -1.64 11.60 6.80
N ARG A 26 -2.17 12.66 7.42
CA ARG A 26 -2.54 12.63 8.84
C ARG A 26 -3.63 11.61 9.14
N GLY A 27 -3.40 10.76 10.14
CA GLY A 27 -4.31 9.68 10.49
C GLY A 27 -4.31 8.50 9.51
N LEU A 28 -3.39 8.49 8.53
CA LEU A 28 -3.08 7.28 7.79
C LEU A 28 -2.22 6.37 8.66
N ASP A 29 -2.78 5.22 9.02
CA ASP A 29 -2.01 4.13 9.64
C ASP A 29 -1.34 3.31 8.52
N ILE A 30 -0.19 3.80 8.07
CA ILE A 30 0.67 3.14 7.08
C ILE A 30 2.07 3.06 7.65
N ASP A 31 2.36 1.95 8.31
CA ASP A 31 3.67 1.68 8.88
C ASP A 31 4.37 0.53 8.14
N LYS A 32 5.69 0.41 8.34
CA LYS A 32 6.53 -0.66 7.79
C LYS A 32 6.63 -0.66 6.26
N LEU A 33 6.70 0.54 5.67
CA LEU A 33 7.00 0.67 4.25
C LEU A 33 8.46 0.31 3.97
N PRO A 34 8.75 -0.32 2.82
CA PRO A 34 10.13 -0.57 2.41
C PRO A 34 10.86 0.73 2.06
N ALA A 35 10.13 1.73 1.57
CA ALA A 35 10.69 3.03 1.24
C ALA A 35 9.70 4.18 1.46
N VAL A 36 10.24 5.35 1.80
CA VAL A 36 9.57 6.64 1.80
C VAL A 36 10.39 7.61 0.96
N VAL A 37 9.74 8.32 0.05
CA VAL A 37 10.37 9.35 -0.80
C VAL A 37 9.76 10.70 -0.47
N ASN A 38 10.57 11.62 0.06
CA ASN A 38 10.20 13.03 0.17
C ASN A 38 10.42 13.68 -1.19
N TYR A 39 9.34 14.02 -1.89
CA TYR A 39 9.43 14.73 -3.17
C TYR A 39 9.93 16.18 -2.99
N GLU A 40 9.59 16.80 -1.86
CA GLU A 40 10.13 18.10 -1.43
C GLU A 40 10.61 17.95 0.02
N LEU A 41 11.76 18.55 0.35
CA LEU A 41 12.24 18.59 1.72
C LEU A 41 11.23 19.34 2.61
N PRO A 42 10.79 18.73 3.73
CA PRO A 42 9.84 19.35 4.62
C PRO A 42 10.42 20.62 5.27
N ARG A 43 9.54 21.53 5.65
CA ARG A 43 9.91 22.82 6.25
C ARG A 43 10.46 22.72 7.68
N SER A 44 10.27 21.59 8.35
CA SER A 44 10.78 21.34 9.69
C SER A 44 11.24 19.89 9.84
N ALA A 45 12.20 19.68 10.76
CA ALA A 45 12.73 18.37 11.08
C ALA A 45 11.68 17.44 11.71
N ASP A 46 10.74 17.95 12.51
CA ASP A 46 9.66 17.12 13.05
C ASP A 46 8.77 16.53 11.95
N VAL A 47 8.48 17.30 10.91
CA VAL A 47 7.72 16.79 9.75
C VAL A 47 8.55 15.75 9.00
N TYR A 48 9.86 15.97 8.84
CA TYR A 48 10.76 14.97 8.27
C TYR A 48 10.69 13.64 9.02
N VAL A 49 10.89 13.65 10.33
CA VAL A 49 10.85 12.45 11.18
C VAL A 49 9.49 11.75 11.10
N HIS A 50 8.39 12.48 11.10
CA HIS A 50 7.05 11.89 10.96
C HIS A 50 6.81 11.22 9.59
N ARG A 51 7.38 11.79 8.51
CA ARG A 51 7.31 11.22 7.16
C ARG A 51 8.16 9.97 7.04
N ILE A 52 9.45 10.05 7.37
CA ILE A 52 10.37 8.91 7.25
C ILE A 52 10.06 7.82 8.27
N GLY A 53 9.41 8.16 9.38
CA GLY A 53 8.92 7.21 10.37
C GLY A 53 7.90 6.20 9.81
N ARG A 54 7.49 6.25 8.54
CA ARG A 54 6.70 5.18 7.91
C ARG A 54 7.54 3.99 7.43
N THR A 55 8.87 4.13 7.40
CA THR A 55 9.84 3.07 7.09
C THR A 55 10.79 2.85 8.27
N GLY A 56 11.58 1.77 8.27
CA GLY A 56 12.69 1.58 9.21
C GLY A 56 12.33 1.40 10.69
N ARG A 57 11.14 0.83 11.00
CA ARG A 57 10.66 0.69 12.39
C ARG A 57 11.01 -0.67 13.00
N ALA A 58 11.17 -0.68 14.33
CA ALA A 58 11.35 -1.90 15.13
C ALA A 58 12.57 -2.77 14.71
N GLY A 59 13.65 -2.12 14.28
CA GLY A 59 14.88 -2.80 13.83
C GLY A 59 14.82 -3.31 12.39
N GLU A 60 13.68 -3.17 11.71
CA GLU A 60 13.58 -3.50 10.28
C GLU A 60 14.33 -2.46 9.44
N PRO A 61 15.02 -2.87 8.36
CA PRO A 61 15.62 -1.93 7.44
C PRO A 61 14.55 -1.10 6.72
N GLY A 62 14.91 0.13 6.37
CA GLY A 62 14.02 1.05 5.67
C GLY A 62 14.80 2.07 4.87
N LEU A 63 14.24 2.47 3.74
CA LEU A 63 14.86 3.45 2.84
C LEU A 63 14.11 4.78 2.88
N ALA A 64 14.76 5.83 3.38
CA ALA A 64 14.24 7.19 3.32
C ALA A 64 15.06 8.00 2.30
N LEU A 65 14.43 8.35 1.18
CA LEU A 65 15.03 9.21 0.16
C LEU A 65 14.40 10.60 0.20
N SER A 66 15.20 11.61 -0.04
CA SER A 66 14.72 12.98 -0.18
C SER A 66 15.25 13.58 -1.46
N LEU A 67 14.35 14.13 -2.26
CA LEU A 67 14.73 15.02 -3.34
C LEU A 67 14.88 16.42 -2.76
N LEU A 68 15.92 17.12 -3.21
CA LEU A 68 16.16 18.51 -2.86
C LEU A 68 16.73 19.26 -4.05
N THR A 69 16.49 20.56 -4.03
CA THR A 69 17.18 21.52 -4.89
C THR A 69 18.23 22.28 -4.09
N ASP A 70 19.15 22.97 -4.76
CA ASP A 70 20.15 23.80 -4.09
C ASP A 70 19.54 24.88 -3.18
N ARG A 71 18.34 25.35 -3.50
CA ARG A 71 17.60 26.34 -2.70
C ARG A 71 17.12 25.79 -1.35
N GLU A 72 17.12 24.48 -1.19
CA GLU A 72 16.64 23.79 0.01
C GLU A 72 17.77 23.26 0.89
N ARG A 73 19.04 23.53 0.56
CA ARG A 73 20.21 23.10 1.37
C ARG A 73 20.09 23.51 2.83
N TYR A 74 19.62 24.73 3.11
CA TYR A 74 19.39 25.18 4.49
C TYR A 74 18.41 24.28 5.26
N ARG A 75 17.44 23.65 4.58
CA ARG A 75 16.51 22.69 5.21
C ARG A 75 17.21 21.38 5.51
N LEU A 76 18.11 20.94 4.64
CA LEU A 76 18.93 19.75 4.85
C LEU A 76 19.80 19.93 6.11
N ASP A 77 20.45 21.09 6.25
CA ASP A 77 21.28 21.43 7.41
C ASP A 77 20.45 21.40 8.71
N LEU A 78 19.28 22.05 8.73
CA LEU A 78 18.36 22.03 9.88
C LEU A 78 17.91 20.62 10.27
N ILE A 79 17.67 19.74 9.28
CA ILE A 79 17.32 18.34 9.55
C ILE A 79 18.53 17.59 10.09
N GLY A 80 19.73 17.81 9.54
CA GLY A 80 20.97 17.20 10.00
C GLY A 80 21.29 17.58 11.45
N GLU A 81 21.18 18.86 11.80
CA GLU A 81 21.34 19.38 13.16
C GLU A 81 20.37 18.72 14.13
N TYR A 82 19.08 18.64 13.77
CA TYR A 82 18.06 18.00 14.61
C TYR A 82 18.33 16.51 14.82
N LEU A 83 18.78 15.81 13.78
CA LEU A 83 19.13 14.39 13.84
C LEU A 83 20.52 14.14 14.46
N GLN A 84 21.27 15.20 14.76
CA GLN A 84 22.66 15.16 15.22
C GLN A 84 23.55 14.31 14.31
N ARG A 85 23.37 14.44 12.99
CA ARG A 85 24.16 13.74 11.98
C ARG A 85 24.28 14.56 10.71
N GLU A 86 25.40 14.43 10.01
CA GLU A 86 25.50 14.90 8.63
C GLU A 86 24.64 14.02 7.72
N LEU A 87 24.05 14.65 6.70
CA LEU A 87 23.23 13.99 5.70
C LEU A 87 23.94 14.08 4.36
N ASP A 88 24.43 12.95 3.90
CA ASP A 88 25.02 12.85 2.57
C ASP A 88 23.95 13.08 1.49
N PHE A 89 24.37 13.68 0.38
CA PHE A 89 23.57 13.84 -0.81
C PHE A 89 24.43 13.72 -2.07
N GLU A 90 23.82 13.25 -3.14
CA GLU A 90 24.45 13.05 -4.44
C GLU A 90 23.63 13.74 -5.53
N ALA A 91 24.31 14.14 -6.60
CA ALA A 91 23.63 14.72 -7.77
C ALA A 91 22.83 13.63 -8.48
N ILE A 92 21.59 13.93 -8.91
CA ILE A 92 20.70 12.92 -9.51
C ILE A 92 21.29 12.30 -10.79
N GLU A 93 22.15 13.04 -11.49
CA GLU A 93 22.86 12.63 -12.68
C GLU A 93 23.89 11.51 -12.42
N GLN A 94 24.32 11.35 -11.16
CA GLN A 94 25.25 10.29 -10.75
C GLN A 94 24.52 8.96 -10.50
N LEU A 95 23.19 8.97 -10.34
CA LEU A 95 22.42 7.76 -10.20
C LEU A 95 22.44 6.99 -11.52
N ALA A 96 22.80 5.71 -11.46
CA ALA A 96 22.79 4.83 -12.62
C ALA A 96 21.38 4.82 -13.25
N GLY A 97 21.25 5.50 -14.39
CA GLY A 97 20.01 5.57 -15.13
C GLY A 97 19.61 4.19 -15.65
N GLY A 98 18.38 3.79 -15.37
CA GLY A 98 17.74 2.66 -16.01
C GLY A 98 16.29 3.01 -16.27
N ASP A 99 15.90 3.08 -17.54
CA ASP A 99 14.49 3.21 -17.94
C ASP A 99 13.78 1.86 -17.75
N ARG A 100 13.72 1.43 -16.50
CA ARG A 100 12.90 0.32 -16.07
C ARG A 100 11.77 0.93 -15.29
N GLY A 101 10.69 1.27 -16.00
CA GLY A 101 9.43 1.61 -15.37
C GLY A 101 9.07 0.58 -14.29
N LEU A 102 8.30 1.00 -13.29
CA LEU A 102 7.88 0.08 -12.23
C LEU A 102 7.09 -1.08 -12.85
N PRO A 103 7.41 -2.36 -12.53
CA PRO A 103 6.58 -3.46 -12.95
C PRO A 103 5.12 -3.24 -12.53
N PRO A 104 4.14 -3.74 -13.29
CA PRO A 104 2.73 -3.64 -12.90
C PRO A 104 2.51 -4.26 -11.51
N PRO A 105 1.47 -3.84 -10.77
CA PRO A 105 1.12 -4.47 -9.50
C PRO A 105 0.84 -5.96 -9.71
N ALA A 106 1.30 -6.80 -8.79
CA ALA A 106 1.10 -8.25 -8.89
C ALA A 106 -0.34 -8.68 -8.56
N PHE A 107 -1.12 -7.79 -7.94
CA PHE A 107 -2.46 -8.05 -7.47
C PHE A 107 -3.46 -7.01 -7.98
N VAL A 108 -4.74 -7.40 -8.00
CA VAL A 108 -5.90 -6.53 -8.12
C VAL A 108 -6.78 -6.76 -6.90
N THR A 109 -7.30 -5.69 -6.32
CA THR A 109 -8.17 -5.79 -5.15
C THR A 109 -9.61 -6.01 -5.58
N LEU A 110 -10.25 -7.06 -5.06
CA LEU A 110 -11.71 -7.20 -5.12
C LEU A 110 -12.33 -6.72 -3.82
N GLU A 111 -13.40 -5.93 -3.92
CA GLU A 111 -14.25 -5.53 -2.81
C GLU A 111 -15.51 -6.40 -2.80
N VAL A 112 -15.73 -7.10 -1.69
CA VAL A 112 -16.97 -7.81 -1.38
C VAL A 112 -17.77 -6.95 -0.40
N ALA A 113 -19.02 -6.63 -0.75
CA ALA A 113 -19.93 -5.84 0.07
C ALA A 113 -20.52 -6.63 1.26
N GLY A 114 -19.65 -7.30 2.02
CA GLY A 114 -19.96 -8.00 3.26
C GLY A 114 -18.72 -8.06 4.13
N GLY A 115 -18.90 -7.93 5.45
CA GLY A 115 -17.78 -7.84 6.39
C GLY A 115 -18.03 -8.56 7.72
N ARG A 116 -17.37 -8.08 8.78
CA ARG A 116 -17.47 -8.64 10.13
C ARG A 116 -18.90 -8.65 10.66
N LYS A 117 -19.69 -7.61 10.36
CA LYS A 117 -21.11 -7.54 10.76
C LYS A 117 -21.96 -8.60 10.06
N ASP A 118 -21.52 -9.06 8.90
CA ASP A 118 -22.10 -10.21 8.20
C ASP A 118 -21.52 -11.54 8.68
N LYS A 119 -20.70 -11.54 9.74
CA LYS A 119 -20.00 -12.73 10.26
C LYS A 119 -19.10 -13.40 9.22
N ILE A 120 -18.55 -12.63 8.28
CA ILE A 120 -17.53 -13.10 7.32
C ILE A 120 -16.17 -13.14 8.01
N ARG A 121 -15.42 -14.21 7.77
CA ARG A 121 -14.02 -14.39 8.19
C ARG A 121 -13.13 -14.57 6.95
N PRO A 122 -11.81 -14.35 7.05
CA PRO A 122 -10.90 -14.57 5.93
C PRO A 122 -11.02 -15.98 5.30
N GLY A 123 -11.19 -17.01 6.13
CA GLY A 123 -11.37 -18.38 5.66
C GLY A 123 -12.63 -18.60 4.81
N ASP A 124 -13.70 -17.82 5.04
CA ASP A 124 -14.93 -17.91 4.23
C ASP A 124 -14.68 -17.40 2.81
N ILE A 125 -13.88 -16.34 2.67
CA ILE A 125 -13.48 -15.78 1.36
C ILE A 125 -12.52 -16.71 0.65
N LEU A 126 -11.52 -17.23 1.38
CA LEU A 126 -10.56 -18.17 0.83
C LEU A 126 -11.28 -19.42 0.31
N GLY A 127 -12.16 -20.03 1.10
CA GLY A 127 -12.92 -21.20 0.68
C GLY A 127 -13.83 -20.96 -0.52
N ALA A 128 -14.45 -19.78 -0.61
CA ALA A 128 -15.26 -19.40 -1.78
C ALA A 128 -14.42 -19.26 -3.07
N LEU A 129 -13.16 -18.84 -2.94
CA LEU A 129 -12.23 -18.67 -4.06
C LEU A 129 -11.52 -19.97 -4.47
N THR A 130 -11.16 -20.82 -3.50
CA THR A 130 -10.29 -21.99 -3.70
C THR A 130 -11.03 -23.33 -3.69
N GLY A 131 -12.37 -23.33 -3.61
CA GLY A 131 -13.19 -24.54 -3.70
C GLY A 131 -13.06 -25.26 -5.05
N GLU A 132 -13.98 -26.18 -5.35
CA GLU A 132 -13.90 -27.02 -6.56
C GLU A 132 -13.85 -26.17 -7.86
N ALA A 133 -12.85 -26.44 -8.71
CA ALA A 133 -12.49 -25.63 -9.89
C ALA A 133 -12.15 -24.15 -9.60
N GLY A 134 -11.71 -23.84 -8.38
CA GLY A 134 -11.33 -22.50 -7.92
C GLY A 134 -9.93 -22.06 -8.34
N ILE A 135 -9.51 -20.90 -7.86
CA ILE A 135 -8.13 -20.42 -8.04
C ILE A 135 -7.20 -21.05 -7.00
N ALA A 136 -5.92 -21.21 -7.34
CA ALA A 136 -4.93 -21.71 -6.39
C ALA A 136 -4.80 -20.77 -5.18
N ALA A 137 -4.66 -21.32 -3.97
CA ALA A 137 -4.55 -20.52 -2.75
C ALA A 137 -3.39 -19.51 -2.80
N GLY A 138 -2.26 -19.85 -3.44
CA GLY A 138 -1.14 -18.93 -3.63
C GLY A 138 -1.42 -17.73 -4.55
N LYS A 139 -2.54 -17.75 -5.29
CA LYS A 139 -3.01 -16.61 -6.10
C LYS A 139 -3.92 -15.67 -5.30
N VAL A 140 -4.29 -16.05 -4.08
CA VAL A 140 -5.02 -15.21 -3.12
C VAL A 140 -4.00 -14.57 -2.18
N GLY A 141 -3.89 -13.25 -2.27
CA GLY A 141 -3.05 -12.46 -1.39
C GLY A 141 -3.75 -12.13 -0.07
N LYS A 142 -3.46 -10.95 0.46
CA LYS A 142 -4.04 -10.46 1.72
C LYS A 142 -5.57 -10.45 1.65
N ILE A 143 -6.22 -10.91 2.73
CA ILE A 143 -7.66 -10.79 2.95
C ILE A 143 -7.88 -9.88 4.15
N GLU A 144 -8.52 -8.75 3.95
CA GLU A 144 -8.80 -7.76 4.98
C GLU A 144 -10.31 -7.62 5.17
N VAL A 145 -10.81 -8.07 6.33
CA VAL A 145 -12.23 -7.99 6.68
C VAL A 145 -12.48 -6.75 7.53
N MET A 146 -13.20 -5.78 6.97
CA MET A 146 -13.72 -4.62 7.68
C MET A 146 -15.14 -4.88 8.19
N ASP A 147 -15.76 -3.90 8.85
CA ASP A 147 -17.09 -4.06 9.43
C ASP A 147 -18.18 -4.41 8.41
N ARG A 148 -18.16 -3.77 7.23
CA ARG A 148 -19.20 -3.85 6.21
C ARG A 148 -18.71 -4.28 4.83
N ALA A 149 -17.41 -4.51 4.69
CA ALA A 149 -16.79 -4.90 3.43
C ALA A 149 -15.59 -5.80 3.70
N THR A 150 -15.23 -6.61 2.71
CA THR A 150 -14.02 -7.42 2.72
C THR A 150 -13.24 -7.13 1.45
N PHE A 151 -11.93 -6.94 1.60
CA PHE A 151 -11.02 -6.69 0.50
C PHE A 151 -10.07 -7.86 0.35
N VAL A 152 -9.94 -8.37 -0.86
CA VAL A 152 -9.05 -9.48 -1.17
C VAL A 152 -8.15 -9.13 -2.34
N ALA A 153 -6.84 -9.26 -2.16
CA ALA A 153 -5.87 -9.18 -3.24
C ALA A 153 -5.88 -10.49 -4.04
N ILE A 154 -6.06 -10.39 -5.37
CA ILE A 154 -6.04 -11.53 -6.28
C ILE A 154 -4.97 -11.30 -7.34
N ALA A 155 -4.15 -12.31 -7.62
CA ALA A 155 -3.12 -12.22 -8.65
C ALA A 155 -3.73 -11.77 -9.98
N THR A 156 -3.05 -10.85 -10.67
CA THR A 156 -3.57 -10.19 -11.88
C THR A 156 -4.04 -11.16 -12.96
N ASP A 157 -3.35 -12.29 -13.11
CA ASP A 157 -3.63 -13.33 -14.09
C ASP A 157 -4.87 -14.19 -13.80
N THR A 158 -5.41 -14.12 -12.58
CA THR A 158 -6.57 -14.92 -12.13
C THR A 158 -7.75 -14.07 -11.66
N VAL A 159 -7.66 -12.74 -11.78
CA VAL A 159 -8.66 -11.81 -11.25
C VAL A 159 -10.05 -12.00 -11.85
N ASP A 160 -10.16 -12.26 -13.16
CA ASP A 160 -11.45 -12.40 -13.82
C ASP A 160 -12.16 -13.69 -13.43
N LEU A 161 -11.40 -14.79 -13.31
CA LEU A 161 -11.91 -16.05 -12.79
C LEU A 161 -12.39 -15.88 -11.34
N ALA A 162 -11.59 -15.25 -10.48
CA ALA A 162 -11.94 -14.98 -9.09
C ALA A 162 -13.21 -14.11 -8.97
N LEU A 163 -13.30 -13.05 -9.77
CA LEU A 163 -14.47 -12.16 -9.79
C LEU A 163 -15.72 -12.92 -10.23
N GLY A 164 -15.65 -13.68 -11.32
CA GLY A 164 -16.77 -14.49 -11.81
C GLY A 164 -17.25 -15.50 -10.77
N ARG A 165 -16.33 -16.14 -10.03
CA ARG A 165 -16.67 -17.05 -8.94
C ARG A 165 -17.36 -16.34 -7.79
N LEU A 166 -16.86 -15.19 -7.34
CA LEU A 166 -17.46 -14.47 -6.22
C LEU A 166 -18.83 -13.85 -6.59
N LEU A 167 -19.02 -13.45 -7.85
CA LEU A 167 -20.31 -12.93 -8.34
C LEU A 167 -21.39 -14.02 -8.45
N ASN A 168 -21.02 -15.21 -8.91
CA ASN A 168 -21.98 -16.31 -9.13
C ASN A 168 -22.13 -17.24 -7.94
N GLY A 169 -21.09 -17.33 -7.11
CA GLY A 169 -21.01 -18.20 -5.95
C GLY A 169 -21.72 -17.65 -4.71
N ARG A 170 -21.49 -18.34 -3.59
CA ARG A 170 -21.99 -17.96 -2.27
C ARG A 170 -20.84 -17.94 -1.28
N ILE A 171 -20.81 -16.91 -0.44
CA ILE A 171 -19.94 -16.86 0.74
C ILE A 171 -20.82 -17.16 1.94
N LYS A 172 -20.56 -18.26 2.65
CA LYS A 172 -21.38 -18.69 3.79
C LYS A 172 -22.87 -18.78 3.43
N GLY A 173 -23.16 -19.42 2.30
CA GLY A 173 -24.53 -19.62 1.81
C GLY A 173 -25.25 -18.36 1.29
N ARG A 174 -24.62 -17.18 1.31
CA ARG A 174 -25.23 -15.90 0.88
C ARG A 174 -24.51 -15.30 -0.32
N LYS A 175 -25.25 -14.53 -1.12
CA LYS A 175 -24.70 -13.73 -2.21
C LYS A 175 -24.30 -12.35 -1.72
N PHE A 176 -23.21 -11.82 -2.24
CA PHE A 176 -22.72 -10.48 -1.96
C PHE A 176 -22.43 -9.76 -3.27
N LYS A 177 -22.55 -8.42 -3.27
CA LYS A 177 -22.07 -7.61 -4.39
C LYS A 177 -20.55 -7.60 -4.38
N VAL A 178 -19.94 -7.76 -5.55
CA VAL A 178 -18.48 -7.82 -5.69
C VAL A 178 -18.07 -6.92 -6.85
N ARG A 179 -16.96 -6.20 -6.69
CA ARG A 179 -16.38 -5.36 -7.76
C ARG A 179 -14.86 -5.33 -7.67
N LYS A 180 -14.21 -5.05 -8.79
CA LYS A 180 -12.81 -4.62 -8.77
C LYS A 180 -12.73 -3.23 -8.16
N LEU A 181 -11.75 -3.03 -7.28
CA LEU A 181 -11.34 -1.70 -6.85
C LEU A 181 -10.35 -1.18 -7.86
#